data_AF-A0A1Y6AM56-F1
#
_entry.id   AF-A0A1Y6AM56-F1
#
_cell.length_a   1.000
_cell.length_b   1.000
_cell.length_c   1.000
_cell.angle_alpha   90.00
_cell.angle_beta   90.00
_cell.angle_gamma   90.00
#
_symmetry.space_group_name_H-M   'P 1'
#
loop_
_entity.id
_entity.type
_entity.pdbx_description
1 polymer ?
#
loop_
_entity_poly.entity_id
_entity_poly.type
_entity_poly.pdbx_seq_one_letter_code
_entity_poly.pdbx_strand_id
1 'polypeptide(L)'
;MLFQKDNVSVRYVKEEDAPIISKWLTEPEVLQYYEGRDNPQSVEMVLDHFIHNPNSYEKRCLIEFDTTPIGYIQMYPIDSEWKTLYGYEESQYVWGMDQFIGEPTYWGKGIGTKLV
;
A
#
# COMPACT_ATOMS: atom_id res chain seq x y z
N MET A 1 -6.71 -10.79 -9.12
CA MET A 1 -6.15 -11.31 -7.85
C MET A 1 -4.69 -11.66 -8.09
N LEU A 2 -3.78 -11.20 -7.23
CA LEU A 2 -2.33 -11.37 -7.34
C LEU A 2 -1.79 -12.45 -6.41
N PHE A 3 -2.31 -12.49 -5.19
CA PHE A 3 -1.89 -13.40 -4.15
C PHE A 3 -3.10 -13.73 -3.26
N GLN A 4 -3.12 -14.95 -2.73
CA GLN A 4 -4.07 -15.37 -1.70
C GLN A 4 -3.40 -16.40 -0.80
N LYS A 5 -3.53 -16.22 0.51
CA LYS A 5 -3.10 -17.16 1.53
C LYS A 5 -4.03 -17.08 2.73
N ASP A 6 -4.65 -18.20 3.05
CA ASP A 6 -5.69 -18.29 4.08
C ASP A 6 -6.77 -17.21 3.82
N ASN A 7 -7.05 -16.40 4.84
CA ASN A 7 -8.04 -15.32 4.82
C ASN A 7 -7.52 -14.03 4.18
N VAL A 8 -6.25 -13.96 3.74
CA VAL A 8 -5.64 -12.73 3.21
C VAL A 8 -5.47 -12.84 1.70
N SER A 9 -5.96 -11.85 0.96
CA SER A 9 -5.72 -11.70 -0.49
C SER A 9 -5.20 -10.33 -0.85
N VAL A 10 -4.45 -10.27 -1.95
CA VAL A 10 -3.94 -9.03 -2.55
C VAL A 10 -4.38 -8.98 -3.99
N ARG A 11 -4.91 -7.84 -4.44
CA ARG A 11 -5.29 -7.59 -5.83
C ARG A 11 -4.87 -6.19 -6.24
N TYR A 12 -4.70 -5.95 -7.54
CA TYR A 12 -4.50 -4.59 -8.03
C TYR A 12 -5.66 -3.67 -7.61
N VAL A 13 -5.31 -2.42 -7.28
CA VAL A 13 -6.29 -1.36 -7.11
C VAL A 13 -6.96 -1.05 -8.46
N LYS A 14 -8.18 -0.56 -8.38
CA LYS A 14 -8.95 -0.03 -9.49
C LYS A 14 -9.46 1.36 -9.10
N GLU A 15 -9.89 2.15 -10.07
CA GLU A 15 -10.46 3.48 -9.82
C GLU A 15 -11.67 3.44 -8.85
N GLU A 16 -12.47 2.36 -8.91
CA GLU A 16 -13.58 2.12 -7.98
C GLU A 16 -13.17 1.98 -6.51
N ASP A 17 -11.89 1.72 -6.23
CA ASP A 17 -11.33 1.65 -4.88
C ASP A 17 -10.90 3.01 -4.32
N ALA A 18 -10.88 4.07 -5.14
CA ALA A 18 -10.44 5.39 -4.68
C ALA A 18 -11.23 5.92 -3.47
N PRO A 19 -12.57 5.76 -3.40
CA PRO A 19 -13.34 6.20 -2.24
C PRO A 19 -12.95 5.49 -0.93
N ILE A 20 -12.66 4.19 -0.97
CA ILE A 20 -12.31 3.45 0.25
C ILE A 20 -10.88 3.78 0.72
N ILE A 21 -9.96 3.99 -0.22
CA ILE A 21 -8.59 4.44 0.11
C ILE A 21 -8.62 5.86 0.66
N SER A 22 -9.41 6.77 0.07
CA SER A 22 -9.59 8.15 0.58
C SER A 22 -10.21 8.15 1.97
N LYS A 23 -11.21 7.29 2.24
CA LYS A 23 -11.73 7.09 3.60
C LYS A 23 -10.57 6.78 4.56
N TRP A 24 -9.74 5.77 4.29
CA TRP A 24 -8.62 5.42 5.15
C TRP A 24 -7.61 6.55 5.32
N LEU A 25 -7.27 7.26 4.24
CA LEU A 25 -6.33 8.40 4.24
C LEU A 25 -6.97 9.73 4.64
N THR A 26 -8.13 9.69 5.31
CA THR A 26 -8.70 10.82 6.05
C THR A 26 -8.91 10.48 7.52
N GLU A 27 -8.73 9.21 7.91
CA GLU A 27 -8.84 8.77 9.31
C GLU A 27 -7.58 9.16 10.10
N PRO A 28 -7.70 9.95 11.19
CA PRO A 28 -6.55 10.43 11.95
C PRO A 28 -5.70 9.30 12.56
N GLU A 29 -6.31 8.17 12.89
CA GLU A 29 -5.59 7.00 13.42
C GLU A 29 -4.66 6.41 12.35
N VAL A 30 -5.12 6.27 11.11
CA VAL A 30 -4.31 5.79 9.99
C VAL A 30 -3.24 6.83 9.65
N LEU A 31 -3.63 8.10 9.55
CA LEU A 31 -2.73 9.18 9.19
C LEU A 31 -1.63 9.46 10.23
N GLN A 32 -1.81 9.01 11.47
CA GLN A 32 -0.75 9.06 12.48
C GLN A 32 0.51 8.29 12.04
N TYR A 33 0.35 7.25 11.24
CA TYR A 33 1.43 6.34 10.84
C TYR A 33 1.77 6.39 9.34
N TYR A 34 0.88 6.95 8.52
CA TYR A 34 1.03 6.99 7.06
C TYR A 34 0.58 8.36 6.51
N GLU A 35 1.33 8.99 5.60
CA GLU A 35 1.12 10.37 5.08
C GLU A 35 1.15 11.55 6.08
N GLY A 36 0.82 11.34 7.36
CA GLY A 36 0.76 12.41 8.38
C GLY A 36 -0.65 12.96 8.59
N ARG A 37 -1.00 13.27 9.85
CA ARG A 37 -2.35 13.71 10.29
C ARG A 37 -2.83 15.01 9.65
N ASP A 38 -1.91 15.82 9.15
CA ASP A 38 -2.13 17.09 8.46
C ASP A 38 -2.29 16.94 6.94
N ASN A 39 -2.25 15.70 6.42
CA ASN A 39 -2.31 15.41 4.99
C ASN A 39 -3.49 14.48 4.58
N PRO A 40 -4.75 14.84 4.86
CA PRO A 40 -5.90 14.07 4.42
C PRO A 40 -6.01 14.04 2.88
N GLN A 41 -6.23 12.86 2.31
CA GLN A 41 -6.29 12.67 0.85
C GLN A 41 -7.74 12.61 0.34
N SER A 42 -8.10 13.51 -0.58
CA SER A 42 -9.40 13.43 -1.28
C SER A 42 -9.43 12.27 -2.28
N VAL A 43 -10.61 11.92 -2.81
CA VAL A 43 -10.74 10.88 -3.84
C VAL A 43 -9.92 11.22 -5.09
N GLU A 44 -9.89 12.48 -5.48
CA GLU A 44 -9.11 12.96 -6.62
C GLU A 44 -7.60 12.83 -6.37
N MET A 45 -7.13 13.17 -5.16
CA MET A 45 -5.74 12.98 -4.78
C MET A 45 -5.35 11.50 -4.74
N VAL A 46 -6.26 10.65 -4.26
CA VAL A 46 -6.06 9.19 -4.25
C VAL A 46 -5.96 8.64 -5.67
N LEU A 47 -6.83 9.09 -6.58
CA LEU A 47 -6.75 8.71 -7.99
C LEU A 47 -5.36 9.06 -8.55
N ASP A 48 -4.89 10.29 -8.35
CA ASP A 48 -3.61 10.74 -8.92
C ASP A 48 -2.39 10.03 -8.30
N HIS A 49 -2.33 9.95 -6.97
CA HIS A 49 -1.13 9.50 -6.26
C HIS A 49 -1.08 7.99 -6.01
N PHE A 50 -2.22 7.32 -5.86
CA PHE A 50 -2.30 5.92 -5.40
C PHE A 50 -2.88 4.94 -6.43
N ILE A 51 -3.38 5.42 -7.56
CA ILE A 51 -4.01 4.56 -8.57
C ILE A 51 -3.45 4.85 -9.96
N HIS A 52 -3.53 6.10 -10.41
CA HIS A 52 -3.05 6.53 -11.72
C HIS A 52 -1.53 6.61 -11.76
N ASN A 53 -0.99 6.49 -12.97
CA ASN A 53 0.43 6.69 -13.28
C ASN A 53 1.42 5.92 -12.37
N PRO A 54 1.22 4.62 -12.08
CA PRO A 54 2.31 3.87 -11.49
C PRO A 54 3.49 3.92 -12.48
N ASN A 55 4.71 4.13 -11.96
CA ASN A 55 5.89 3.80 -12.75
C ASN A 55 5.71 2.37 -13.28
N SER A 56 6.17 2.06 -14.49
CA SER A 56 5.80 0.79 -15.18
C SER A 56 6.11 -0.49 -14.40
N TYR A 57 6.95 -0.41 -13.37
CA TYR A 57 7.32 -1.51 -12.49
C TYR A 57 6.67 -1.47 -11.10
N GLU A 58 6.03 -0.36 -10.73
CA GLU A 58 5.33 -0.22 -9.47
C GLU A 58 4.01 -1.00 -9.49
N LYS A 59 3.72 -1.68 -8.39
CA LYS A 59 2.49 -2.46 -8.20
C LYS A 59 1.73 -1.87 -7.04
N ARG A 60 0.57 -1.28 -7.32
CA ARG A 60 -0.36 -0.74 -6.31
C ARG A 60 -1.53 -1.68 -6.11
N CYS A 61 -1.75 -2.08 -4.88
CA CYS A 61 -2.65 -3.18 -4.57
C CYS A 61 -3.51 -2.88 -3.35
N LEU A 62 -4.71 -3.46 -3.36
CA LEU A 62 -5.58 -3.54 -2.21
C LEU A 62 -5.30 -4.83 -1.44
N ILE A 63 -5.32 -4.75 -0.12
CA ILE A 63 -5.28 -5.87 0.80
C ILE A 63 -6.71 -6.19 1.23
N GLU A 64 -7.09 -7.45 1.16
CA GLU A 64 -8.39 -7.95 1.58
C GLU A 64 -8.22 -9.02 2.68
N PHE A 65 -9.13 -9.01 3.66
CA PHE A 65 -9.28 -10.05 4.67
C PHE A 65 -10.70 -10.63 4.59
N ASP A 66 -10.83 -11.93 4.32
CA ASP A 66 -12.11 -12.60 4.04
C ASP A 66 -12.97 -11.80 3.05
N THR A 67 -12.36 -11.39 1.93
CA THR A 67 -12.96 -10.56 0.86
C THR A 67 -13.29 -9.11 1.23
N THR A 68 -13.07 -8.70 2.48
CA THR A 68 -13.26 -7.31 2.91
C THR A 68 -11.98 -6.52 2.65
N PRO A 69 -12.02 -5.42 1.89
CA PRO A 69 -10.91 -4.46 1.82
C PRO A 69 -10.52 -3.96 3.20
N ILE A 70 -9.23 -4.07 3.55
CA ILE A 70 -8.73 -3.62 4.85
C ILE A 70 -7.50 -2.72 4.74
N GLY A 71 -6.84 -2.63 3.59
CA GLY A 71 -5.62 -1.86 3.46
C GLY A 71 -5.10 -1.74 2.05
N TYR A 72 -3.93 -1.14 1.93
CA TYR A 72 -3.24 -0.88 0.68
C TYR A 72 -1.77 -1.29 0.81
N ILE A 73 -1.19 -1.78 -0.28
CA ILE A 73 0.24 -2.09 -0.41
C ILE A 73 0.75 -1.68 -1.78
N GLN A 74 1.90 -1.01 -1.79
CA GLN A 74 2.68 -0.74 -3.00
C GLN A 74 4.02 -1.46 -2.95
N MET A 75 4.48 -1.92 -4.11
CA MET A 75 5.79 -2.54 -4.29
C MET A 75 6.46 -1.94 -5.52
N TYR A 76 7.73 -1.56 -5.42
CA TYR A 76 8.47 -0.89 -6.49
C TYR A 76 9.93 -1.34 -6.51
N PRO A 77 10.59 -1.41 -7.68
CA PRO A 77 12.02 -1.62 -7.72
C PRO A 77 12.73 -0.41 -7.10
N ILE A 78 13.78 -0.67 -6.31
CA ILE A 78 14.66 0.38 -5.81
C ILE A 78 15.66 0.76 -6.92
N ASP A 79 15.82 2.05 -7.18
CA ASP A 79 16.78 2.55 -8.17
C ASP A 79 18.24 2.48 -7.67
N SER A 80 19.20 2.79 -8.54
CA SER A 80 20.62 2.69 -8.22
C SER A 80 21.07 3.68 -7.14
N GLU A 81 20.46 4.86 -7.06
CA GLU A 81 20.77 5.88 -6.06
C GLU A 81 20.40 5.37 -4.66
N TRP A 82 19.16 4.90 -4.51
CA TRP A 82 18.67 4.34 -3.25
C TRP A 82 19.35 3.02 -2.89
N LYS A 83 19.66 2.15 -3.86
CA LYS A 83 20.47 0.93 -3.60
C LYS A 83 21.82 1.29 -2.98
N THR A 84 22.51 2.27 -3.55
CA THR A 84 23.80 2.74 -3.04
C THR A 84 23.67 3.26 -1.62
N LEU A 85 22.64 4.09 -1.37
CA LEU A 85 22.38 4.64 -0.04
C LEU A 85 22.11 3.55 1.01
N TYR A 86 21.40 2.49 0.63
CA TYR A 86 21.09 1.36 1.51
C TYR A 86 22.20 0.28 1.57
N GLY A 87 23.27 0.43 0.80
CA GLY A 87 24.40 -0.51 0.79
C GLY A 87 24.19 -1.78 -0.03
N TYR A 88 23.29 -1.74 -1.01
CA TYR A 88 23.10 -2.83 -1.97
C TYR A 88 24.00 -2.68 -3.20
N GLU A 89 24.42 -3.80 -3.76
CA GLU A 89 25.13 -3.85 -5.04
C GLU A 89 24.19 -3.51 -6.20
N GLU A 90 24.69 -2.82 -7.22
CA GLU A 90 23.89 -2.38 -8.37
C GLU A 90 23.20 -3.55 -9.09
N SER A 91 23.89 -4.69 -9.17
CA SER A 91 23.42 -5.92 -9.80
C SER A 91 22.29 -6.64 -9.04
N GLN A 92 22.04 -6.30 -7.78
CA GLN A 92 20.97 -6.93 -7.00
C GLN A 92 19.60 -6.43 -7.44
N TYR A 93 18.64 -7.34 -7.57
CA TYR A 93 17.23 -7.00 -7.77
C TYR A 93 16.59 -6.69 -6.41
N VAL A 94 16.53 -5.41 -6.06
CA VAL A 94 15.98 -4.92 -4.79
C VAL A 94 14.63 -4.27 -5.03
N TRP A 95 13.66 -4.58 -4.17
CA TRP A 95 12.32 -4.00 -4.19
C TRP A 95 12.02 -3.35 -2.85
N GLY A 96 11.40 -2.18 -2.90
CA GLY A 96 10.78 -1.51 -1.77
C GLY A 96 9.31 -1.88 -1.67
N MET A 97 8.76 -1.70 -0.48
CA MET A 97 7.32 -1.80 -0.26
C MET A 97 6.89 -0.82 0.82
N ASP A 98 5.70 -0.27 0.65
CA ASP A 98 5.00 0.48 1.69
C ASP A 98 3.59 -0.09 1.80
N GLN A 99 3.09 -0.21 3.02
CA GLN A 99 1.75 -0.72 3.26
C GLN A 99 1.11 -0.05 4.48
N PHE A 100 -0.21 -0.03 4.48
CA PHE A 100 -1.01 0.29 5.67
C PHE A 100 -2.29 -0.54 5.70
N ILE A 101 -2.79 -0.81 6.91
CA ILE A 101 -4.13 -1.35 7.13
C ILE A 101 -5.01 -0.15 7.48
N GLY A 102 -5.94 0.19 6.60
CA GLY A 102 -6.81 1.36 6.73
C GLY A 102 -8.02 1.16 7.65
N GLU A 103 -8.30 -0.08 8.06
CA GLU A 103 -9.34 -0.40 9.04
C GLU A 103 -8.69 -0.74 10.41
N PRO A 104 -8.65 0.20 11.39
CA PRO A 104 -7.95 0.00 12.66
C PRO A 104 -8.42 -1.21 13.47
N THR A 105 -9.66 -1.65 13.28
CA THR A 105 -10.22 -2.86 13.89
C THR A 105 -9.46 -4.13 13.51
N TYR A 106 -8.64 -4.12 12.45
CA TYR A 106 -7.80 -5.23 12.02
C TYR A 106 -6.35 -5.14 12.52
N TRP A 107 -5.98 -4.08 13.25
CA TRP A 107 -4.64 -3.91 13.80
C TRP A 107 -4.34 -4.87 14.95
N GLY A 108 -3.06 -5.15 15.18
CA GLY A 108 -2.61 -6.03 16.27
C GLY A 108 -2.95 -7.52 16.11
N LYS A 109 -3.52 -7.93 14.96
CA LYS A 109 -3.94 -9.32 14.68
C LYS A 109 -2.93 -10.13 13.85
N GLY A 110 -1.73 -9.58 13.62
CA GLY A 110 -0.68 -10.23 12.84
C GLY A 110 -0.92 -10.26 11.31
N ILE A 111 -1.95 -9.58 10.80
CA ILE A 111 -2.26 -9.55 9.36
C ILE A 111 -1.11 -8.87 8.57
N GLY A 112 -0.60 -7.75 9.07
CA GLY A 112 0.56 -7.06 8.46
C GLY A 112 1.79 -7.97 8.34
N THR A 113 2.07 -8.79 9.34
CA THR A 113 3.17 -9.76 9.30
C THR A 113 2.91 -10.90 8.31
N LYS A 114 1.66 -11.31 8.11
CA LYS A 114 1.33 -12.35 7.11
C LYS A 114 1.51 -11.89 5.66
N LEU A 115 1.51 -10.58 5.43
CA LEU A 115 1.69 -9.97 4.10
C LEU A 115 3.15 -9.89 3.67
N VAL A 116 4.10 -9.95 4.61
CA VAL A 116 5.55 -9.80 4.41
C VAL A 116 6.24 -11.16 4.48
#